data_AF-A0A349JBT6-F1
#
_entry.id   AF-A0A349JBT6-F1
#
_cell.length_a   1.000
_cell.length_b   1.000
_cell.length_c   1.000
_cell.angle_alpha   90.00
_cell.angle_beta   90.00
_cell.angle_gamma   90.00
#
_symmetry.space_group_name_H-M   'P 1'
#
loop_
_entity.id
_entity.type
_entity.pdbx_description
1 polymer ?
#
loop_
_entity_poly.entity_id
_entity_poly.type
_entity_poly.pdbx_seq_one_letter_code
_entity_poly.pdbx_strand_id
1 'polypeptide(L)'
;AFLYHLAWSEATPPATQSGMLRWLSGLGLPVNPQAEVVEGAAAAAARCAAFAERRGTLGYDIDGMVVKLDACAQQAQLGATEHHPRWGIAWKFPPERRPTV
;
A
#
# COMPACT_ATOMS: atom_id res chain seq x y z
N ALA A 1 13.38 4.18 -3.57
CA ALA A 1 12.03 4.72 -3.28
C ALA A 1 11.03 4.08 -4.23
N PHE A 2 9.79 3.85 -3.80
CA PHE A 2 8.74 3.23 -4.62
C PHE A 2 7.55 4.18 -4.80
N LEU A 3 6.98 4.21 -6.00
CA LEU A 3 5.75 4.93 -6.32
C LEU A 3 4.54 4.03 -6.07
N TYR A 4 3.45 4.63 -5.60
CA TYR A 4 2.26 3.89 -5.16
C TYR A 4 0.93 4.57 -5.50
N HIS A 5 0.95 5.76 -6.09
CA HIS A 5 -0.25 6.51 -6.44
C HIS A 5 0.07 7.56 -7.50
N LEU A 6 -0.94 7.89 -8.29
CA LEU A 6 -0.90 8.96 -9.27
C LEU A 6 -1.94 10.01 -8.88
N ALA A 7 -1.50 11.23 -8.62
CA ALA A 7 -2.41 12.32 -8.26
C ALA A 7 -3.19 12.84 -9.48
N TRP A 8 -2.57 12.83 -10.67
CA TRP A 8 -3.14 13.37 -11.90
C TRP A 8 -2.53 12.73 -13.14
N SER A 9 -3.33 12.60 -14.21
CA SER A 9 -2.87 12.22 -15.55
C SER A 9 -3.85 12.70 -16.61
N GLU A 10 -3.33 13.03 -17.80
CA GLU A 10 -4.14 13.26 -19.00
C GLU A 10 -4.70 11.95 -19.58
N ALA A 11 -4.04 10.82 -19.32
CA ALA A 11 -4.53 9.50 -19.71
C ALA A 11 -5.59 9.01 -18.72
N THR A 12 -6.49 8.15 -19.19
CA THR A 12 -7.43 7.46 -18.29
C THR A 12 -6.67 6.46 -17.41
N PRO A 13 -6.57 6.67 -16.09
CA PRO A 13 -5.86 5.74 -15.23
C PRO A 13 -6.66 4.43 -15.08
N PRO A 14 -5.99 3.33 -14.71
CA PRO A 14 -6.67 2.06 -14.45
C PRO A 14 -7.75 2.17 -13.37
N ALA A 15 -8.82 1.38 -13.51
CA ALA A 15 -9.96 1.38 -12.58
C ALA A 15 -9.66 0.76 -11.20
N THR A 16 -8.46 0.20 -11.01
CA THR A 16 -8.03 -0.38 -9.74
C THR A 16 -6.66 0.12 -9.31
N GLN A 17 -6.42 0.17 -8.00
CA GLN A 17 -5.13 0.48 -7.39
C GLN A 17 -4.05 -0.49 -7.89
N SER A 18 -4.35 -1.79 -7.93
CA SER A 18 -3.44 -2.80 -8.47
C SER A 18 -3.14 -2.60 -9.96
N GLY A 19 -4.14 -2.18 -10.74
CA GLY A 19 -3.98 -1.82 -12.15
C GLY A 19 -3.06 -0.60 -12.31
N MET A 20 -3.23 0.41 -11.48
CA MET A 20 -2.37 1.60 -11.46
C MET A 20 -0.92 1.23 -11.14
N LEU A 21 -0.68 0.36 -10.15
CA LEU A 21 0.67 -0.13 -9.84
C LEU A 21 1.30 -0.88 -11.02
N ARG A 22 0.54 -1.75 -11.70
CA ARG A 22 1.01 -2.44 -12.92
C ARG A 22 1.31 -1.46 -14.05
N TRP A 23 0.46 -0.45 -14.24
CA TRP A 23 0.64 0.56 -15.28
C TRP A 23 1.91 1.40 -15.02
N LEU A 24 2.11 1.89 -13.79
CA LEU A 24 3.34 2.60 -13.41
C LEU A 24 4.59 1.72 -13.63
N SER A 25 4.53 0.45 -13.23
CA SER A 25 5.62 -0.51 -13.47
C SER A 25 5.89 -0.72 -14.97
N GLY A 26 4.85 -0.77 -15.80
CA GLY A 26 4.95 -0.89 -17.25
C GLY A 26 5.59 0.33 -17.92
N LEU A 27 5.52 1.51 -17.27
CA LEU A 27 6.23 2.72 -17.68
C LEU A 27 7.69 2.75 -17.21
N GLY A 28 8.19 1.68 -16.57
CA GLY A 28 9.55 1.61 -16.02
C GLY A 28 9.73 2.34 -14.69
N LEU A 29 8.63 2.79 -14.06
CA LEU A 29 8.69 3.45 -12.76
C LEU A 29 8.82 2.43 -11.62
N PRO A 30 9.59 2.75 -10.55
CA PRO A 30 9.82 1.82 -9.47
C PRO A 30 8.56 1.65 -8.63
N VAL A 31 7.97 0.45 -8.64
CA VAL A 31 6.83 0.06 -7.79
C VAL A 31 7.27 -1.04 -6.84
N ASN A 32 6.71 -1.08 -5.63
CA ASN A 32 7.09 -2.11 -4.66
C ASN A 32 6.65 -3.50 -5.15
N PRO A 33 7.58 -4.46 -5.35
CA PRO A 33 7.25 -5.80 -5.84
C PRO A 33 6.42 -6.64 -4.84
N GLN A 34 6.32 -6.20 -3.59
CA GLN A 34 5.56 -6.87 -2.53
C GLN A 34 4.07 -6.48 -2.50
N ALA A 35 3.65 -5.53 -3.34
CA ALA A 35 2.25 -5.13 -3.44
C ALA A 35 1.39 -6.25 -4.04
N GLU A 36 0.27 -6.59 -3.38
CA GLU A 36 -0.59 -7.70 -3.80
C GLU A 36 -2.05 -7.41 -3.45
N VAL A 37 -2.95 -7.93 -4.28
CA VAL A 37 -4.39 -7.90 -4.03
C VAL A 37 -4.75 -9.08 -3.14
N VAL A 38 -5.50 -8.80 -2.09
CA VAL A 38 -6.02 -9.81 -1.16
C VAL A 38 -7.53 -9.63 -1.01
N GLU A 39 -8.24 -10.71 -0.71
CA GLU A 39 -9.68 -10.69 -0.55
C GLU A 39 -10.08 -10.66 0.92
N GLY A 40 -10.78 -9.58 1.31
CA GLY A 40 -11.32 -9.42 2.65
C GLY A 40 -10.31 -8.96 3.71
N ALA A 41 -10.85 -8.46 4.83
CA ALA A 41 -10.05 -7.86 5.90
C ALA A 41 -9.14 -8.88 6.62
N ALA A 42 -9.58 -10.13 6.75
CA ALA A 42 -8.78 -11.18 7.39
C ALA A 42 -7.50 -11.50 6.60
N ALA A 43 -7.59 -11.59 5.27
CA ALA A 43 -6.42 -11.82 4.42
C ALA A 43 -5.45 -10.62 4.46
N ALA A 44 -5.99 -9.39 4.46
CA ALA A 44 -5.18 -8.17 4.62
C ALA A 44 -4.43 -8.15 5.96
N ALA A 45 -5.12 -8.46 7.08
CA ALA A 45 -4.51 -8.52 8.40
C ALA A 45 -3.44 -9.62 8.50
N ALA A 46 -3.71 -10.81 7.96
CA ALA A 46 -2.75 -11.92 7.92
C ALA A 46 -1.48 -11.54 7.13
N ARG A 47 -1.63 -10.84 6.00
CA ARG A 47 -0.49 -10.33 5.23
C ARG A 47 0.32 -9.30 6.02
N CYS A 48 -0.34 -8.35 6.69
CA CYS A 48 0.33 -7.38 7.56
C CYS A 48 1.16 -8.06 8.66
N ALA A 49 0.60 -9.09 9.31
CA ALA A 49 1.31 -9.85 10.34
C ALA A 49 2.55 -10.57 9.75
N ALA A 50 2.41 -11.23 8.61
CA ALA A 50 3.51 -11.92 7.95
C ALA A 50 4.66 -10.98 7.54
N PHE A 51 4.35 -9.73 7.15
CA PHE A 51 5.35 -8.70 6.85
C PHE A 51 6.00 -8.11 8.10
N ALA A 52 5.30 -8.02 9.22
CA ALA A 52 5.88 -7.60 10.49
C ALA A 52 7.00 -8.57 10.93
N GLU A 53 6.80 -9.87 10.73
CA GLU A 53 7.77 -10.92 11.07
C GLU A 53 9.01 -10.90 10.16
N ARG A 54 8.82 -10.66 8.85
CA ARG A 54 9.92 -10.69 7.87
C ARG A 54 10.49 -9.31 7.51
N ARG A 55 10.08 -8.22 8.16
CA ARG A 55 10.50 -6.86 7.77
C ARG A 55 12.04 -6.71 7.69
N GLY A 56 12.77 -7.40 8.57
CA GLY A 56 14.24 -7.39 8.60
C GLY A 56 14.91 -8.22 7.49
N THR A 57 14.14 -9.01 6.73
CA THR A 57 14.66 -9.77 5.57
C THR A 57 14.48 -9.01 4.26
N LEU A 58 13.79 -7.87 4.27
CA LEU A 58 13.64 -7.02 3.11
C LEU A 58 14.94 -6.25 2.89
N GLY A 59 15.31 -6.01 1.62
CA GLY A 59 16.47 -5.17 1.28
C GLY A 59 16.25 -3.68 1.56
N TYR A 60 15.25 -3.33 2.38
CA TYR A 60 14.86 -1.97 2.73
C TYR A 60 14.02 -2.00 4.03
N ASP A 61 14.07 -0.91 4.79
CA ASP A 61 13.28 -0.77 6.01
C ASP A 61 11.82 -0.44 5.72
N ILE A 62 10.91 -0.99 6.54
CA ILE A 62 9.48 -0.65 6.55
C ILE A 62 8.98 -0.47 7.98
N ASP A 63 8.11 0.51 8.19
CA ASP A 63 7.49 0.81 9.49
C ASP A 63 6.05 0.29 9.62
N GLY A 64 5.56 -0.38 8.57
CA GLY A 64 4.20 -0.87 8.48
C GLY A 64 3.81 -1.23 7.05
N MET A 65 2.52 -1.47 6.85
CA MET A 65 1.91 -1.66 5.54
C MET A 65 0.75 -0.69 5.32
N VAL A 66 0.38 -0.46 4.06
CA VAL A 66 -0.81 0.32 3.71
C VAL A 66 -1.82 -0.61 3.07
N VAL A 67 -3.01 -0.70 3.68
CA VAL A 67 -4.15 -1.42 3.12
C VAL A 67 -5.03 -0.41 2.39
N LYS A 68 -5.40 -0.70 1.15
CA LYS A 68 -6.26 0.15 0.32
C LYS A 68 -7.34 -0.72 -0.31
N LEU A 69 -8.55 -0.17 -0.47
CA LEU A 69 -9.55 -0.77 -1.36
C LEU A 69 -9.00 -0.80 -2.80
N ASP A 70 -9.16 -1.92 -3.50
CA ASP A 70 -8.59 -2.04 -4.84
C ASP A 70 -9.37 -1.23 -5.88
N ALA A 71 -10.71 -1.22 -5.83
CA ALA A 71 -11.51 -0.51 -6.82
C ALA A 71 -11.49 1.01 -6.61
N CYS A 72 -11.02 1.77 -7.62
CA CYS A 72 -10.96 3.23 -7.57
C CYS A 72 -12.35 3.87 -7.43
N ALA A 73 -13.40 3.24 -7.97
CA ALA A 73 -14.78 3.69 -7.80
C ALA A 73 -15.22 3.69 -6.32
N GLN A 74 -14.82 2.66 -5.56
CA GLN A 74 -15.09 2.60 -4.12
C GLN A 74 -14.29 3.65 -3.35
N GLN A 75 -13.04 3.90 -3.76
CA GLN A 75 -12.22 4.97 -3.18
C GLN A 75 -12.88 6.34 -3.38
N ALA A 76 -13.34 6.63 -4.60
CA ALA A 76 -14.04 7.88 -4.92
C ALA A 76 -15.35 8.04 -4.13
N GLN A 77 -16.14 6.97 -4.02
CA GLN A 77 -17.39 6.99 -3.26
C GLN A 77 -17.18 7.26 -1.77
N LEU A 78 -16.15 6.65 -1.16
CA LEU A 78 -15.85 6.85 0.25
C LEU A 78 -15.21 8.22 0.54
N GLY A 79 -14.44 8.74 -0.43
CA GLY A 79 -13.76 10.02 -0.34
C GLY A 79 -12.73 10.06 0.80
N ALA A 80 -12.59 11.24 1.40
CA ALA A 80 -11.67 11.50 2.50
C ALA A 80 -12.36 12.30 3.62
N THR A 81 -11.78 12.25 4.80
CA THR A 81 -11.99 13.25 5.86
C THR A 81 -11.07 14.46 5.60
N GLU A 82 -11.05 15.43 6.51
CA GLU A 82 -10.15 16.59 6.43
C GLU A 82 -8.67 16.21 6.37
N HIS A 83 -8.29 15.04 6.93
CA HIS A 83 -6.89 14.65 7.06
C HIS A 83 -6.54 13.33 6.39
N HIS A 84 -7.51 12.42 6.17
CA HIS A 84 -7.21 11.04 5.76
C HIS A 84 -8.24 10.47 4.77
N PRO A 85 -7.82 9.66 3.78
CA PRO A 85 -8.75 8.92 2.94
C PRO A 85 -9.53 7.90 3.77
N ARG A 86 -10.82 7.69 3.44
CA ARG A 86 -11.65 6.67 4.11
C ARG A 86 -11.44 5.25 3.57
N TRP A 87 -10.76 5.14 2.43
CA TRP A 87 -10.58 3.90 1.68
C TRP A 87 -9.22 3.24 1.88
N GLY A 88 -8.35 3.83 2.71
CA GLY A 88 -7.03 3.28 2.99
C GLY A 88 -6.54 3.59 4.40
N ILE A 89 -5.76 2.67 4.96
CA ILE A 89 -5.23 2.78 6.33
C ILE A 89 -3.78 2.30 6.38
N ALA A 90 -2.97 2.99 7.17
CA ALA A 90 -1.61 2.57 7.48
C ALA A 90 -1.62 1.66 8.72
N TRP A 91 -1.24 0.40 8.53
CA TRP A 91 -1.02 -0.57 9.59
C TRP A 91 0.43 -0.48 10.06
N LYS A 92 0.68 0.25 11.14
CA LYS A 92 2.02 0.42 11.70
C LYS A 92 2.45 -0.81 12.49
N PHE A 93 3.71 -1.20 12.33
CA PHE A 93 4.31 -2.28 13.12
C PHE A 93 4.75 -1.77 14.49
N PRO A 94 4.82 -2.64 15.51
CA PRO A 94 5.44 -2.30 16.78
C PRO A 94 6.89 -1.82 16.56
N PRO A 95 7.31 -0.76 17.29
CA PRO A 95 8.68 -0.25 17.18
C PRO A 95 9.69 -1.33 17.58
N GLU A 96 10.80 -1.42 16.85
CA GLU A 96 11.95 -2.24 17.27
C GLU A 96 12.57 -1.60 18.50
N ARG A 97 12.57 -2.32 19.63
CA ARG A 97 13.32 -1.89 20.81
C ARG A 97 14.78 -2.31 20.62
N ARG A 98 15.66 -1.35 20.40
CA ARG A 98 17.11 -1.56 20.53
C ARG A 98 17.55 -1.03 21.90
N PRO A 99 18.17 -1.85 22.76
CA PRO A 99 18.75 -1.36 23.99
C PRO A 99 19.87 -0.36 23.66
N THR A 100 19.86 0.80 24.29
CA THR A 100 20.95 1.77 24.24
C THR A 100 21.97 1.40 25.31
N VAL A 101 23.26 1.43 24.94
CA VAL A 101 24.40 1.28 25.87
C VAL A 101 24.72 2.59 26.58
#